data_AF-A0A7X9FA53-F1
#
_entry.id   AF-A0A7X9FA53-F1
#
_cell.length_a   1.000
_cell.length_b   1.000
_cell.length_c   1.000
_cell.angle_alpha   90.00
_cell.angle_beta   90.00
_cell.angle_gamma   90.00
#
_symmetry.space_group_name_H-M   'P 1'
#
loop_
_entity.id
_entity.type
_entity.pdbx_description
1 polymer ?
#
loop_
_entity_poly.entity_id
_entity_poly.type
_entity_poly.pdbx_seq_one_letter_code
_entity_poly.pdbx_strand_id
1 'polypeptide(L)'
;MAVAKQLKIFIPVLIIVISLVSCVAKKVISGPETVITPLGDKLTVADGSLFYALPQSVIKVTVEFERSVEVPGPYAKYAGEMLGIKDVITVEKESWRILTVKIETSEEIDPSEYYVIESNSLFQTNALTLKRAGLILDLNPIVYERDNNAFPVSGGGKPEISYTDLGSDSYFTSRSDTAYRLVKLDTAFIRIPYLVEKKRLLTQDQLAERAAKTLLELREGKQMILTGEANVYPQSSAAIDEINRMEKEYL
;
A
#
# COMPACT_ATOMS: atom_id res chain seq x y z
N MET A 1 -28.77 -14.65 -104.13
CA MET A 1 -28.15 -15.83 -103.50
C MET A 1 -26.63 -15.61 -103.29
N ALA A 2 -26.22 -14.53 -102.60
CA ALA A 2 -24.80 -14.18 -102.41
C ALA A 2 -24.44 -13.79 -100.96
N VAL A 3 -25.42 -13.43 -100.13
CA VAL A 3 -25.19 -12.95 -98.75
C VAL A 3 -24.89 -14.10 -97.77
N ALA A 4 -25.49 -15.28 -97.97
CA ALA A 4 -25.30 -16.44 -97.08
C ALA A 4 -23.92 -17.12 -97.20
N LYS A 5 -23.17 -16.88 -98.30
CA LYS A 5 -21.86 -17.51 -98.54
C LYS A 5 -20.71 -16.73 -97.90
N GLN A 6 -20.84 -15.40 -97.81
CA GLN A 6 -19.87 -14.52 -97.12
C GLN A 6 -19.91 -14.73 -95.61
N LEU A 7 -21.09 -14.91 -95.01
CA LEU A 7 -21.24 -15.10 -93.56
C LEU A 7 -20.60 -16.41 -93.03
N LYS A 8 -20.57 -17.47 -93.85
CA LYS A 8 -19.94 -18.76 -93.47
C LYS A 8 -18.41 -18.72 -93.42
N ILE A 9 -17.77 -17.73 -94.07
CA ILE A 9 -16.30 -17.55 -94.06
C ILE A 9 -15.88 -16.60 -92.93
N PHE A 10 -16.72 -15.63 -92.56
CA PHE A 10 -16.40 -14.69 -91.47
C PHE A 10 -16.50 -15.32 -90.07
N ILE A 11 -17.37 -16.31 -89.86
CA ILE A 11 -17.50 -17.00 -88.57
C ILE A 11 -16.22 -17.75 -88.15
N PRO A 12 -15.57 -18.58 -88.99
CA PRO A 12 -14.33 -19.26 -88.59
C PRO A 12 -13.15 -18.28 -88.41
N VAL A 13 -13.10 -17.19 -89.17
CA VAL A 13 -12.05 -16.16 -89.04
C VAL A 13 -12.20 -15.39 -87.73
N LEU A 14 -13.43 -15.06 -87.32
CA LEU A 14 -13.72 -14.41 -86.03
C LEU A 14 -13.33 -15.31 -84.84
N ILE A 15 -13.59 -16.62 -84.94
CA ILE A 15 -13.22 -17.59 -83.89
C ILE A 15 -11.70 -17.74 -83.77
N ILE A 16 -10.97 -17.72 -84.89
CA ILE A 16 -9.50 -17.78 -84.89
C ILE A 16 -8.89 -16.53 -84.25
N VAL A 17 -9.42 -15.33 -84.56
CA VAL A 17 -8.98 -14.07 -83.95
C VAL A 17 -9.27 -14.04 -82.44
N ILE A 18 -10.41 -14.57 -81.99
CA ILE A 18 -10.75 -14.67 -80.55
C ILE A 18 -9.83 -15.66 -79.82
N SER A 19 -9.38 -16.74 -80.48
CA SER A 19 -8.45 -17.70 -79.86
C SER A 19 -7.03 -17.16 -79.67
N LEU A 20 -6.59 -16.23 -80.53
CA LEU A 20 -5.25 -15.62 -80.44
C LEU A 20 -5.16 -14.52 -79.35
N VAL A 21 -6.29 -13.98 -78.88
CA VAL A 21 -6.32 -12.94 -77.83
C VAL A 21 -6.37 -13.54 -76.40
N SER A 22 -6.61 -14.85 -76.25
CA SER A 22 -6.69 -15.50 -74.92
C SER A 22 -5.34 -15.86 -74.29
N CYS A 23 -4.21 -15.63 -74.96
CA CYS A 23 -2.88 -15.83 -74.38
C CYS A 23 -2.27 -14.52 -73.89
N VAL A 24 -2.92 -13.87 -72.91
CA VAL A 24 -2.22 -12.95 -72.02
C VAL A 24 -1.74 -13.77 -70.83
N ALA A 25 -0.42 -13.91 -70.72
CA ALA A 25 0.24 -14.62 -69.63
C ALA A 25 -0.32 -14.13 -68.28
N LYS A 26 -0.91 -15.05 -67.52
CA LYS A 26 -1.22 -14.82 -66.10
C LYS A 26 0.11 -14.50 -65.42
N LYS A 27 0.34 -13.22 -65.13
CA LYS A 27 1.38 -12.79 -64.21
C LYS A 27 1.09 -13.52 -62.90
N VAL A 28 1.95 -14.49 -62.55
CA VAL A 28 1.94 -15.10 -61.23
C VAL A 28 2.13 -13.94 -60.26
N ILE A 29 1.05 -13.57 -59.57
CA ILE A 29 1.15 -12.70 -58.41
C ILE A 29 1.83 -13.57 -57.38
N SER A 30 3.16 -13.51 -57.33
CA SER A 30 3.91 -13.96 -56.17
C SER A 30 3.23 -13.32 -54.96
N GLY A 31 2.85 -14.13 -53.98
CA GLY A 31 2.26 -13.62 -52.75
C GLY A 31 3.16 -12.52 -52.14
N PRO A 32 2.59 -11.64 -51.31
CA PRO A 32 3.37 -10.62 -50.63
C PRO A 32 4.53 -11.30 -49.89
N GLU A 33 5.77 -11.04 -50.32
CA GLU A 33 6.96 -11.55 -49.65
C GLU A 33 7.18 -10.69 -48.40
N THR A 34 6.63 -11.14 -47.28
CA THR A 34 6.78 -10.49 -45.97
C THR A 34 8.04 -11.04 -45.31
N VAL A 35 9.03 -10.18 -45.07
CA VAL A 35 10.27 -10.56 -44.38
C VAL A 35 10.25 -9.95 -42.99
N ILE A 36 10.45 -10.80 -41.98
CA ILE A 36 10.56 -10.39 -40.58
C ILE A 36 12.03 -10.45 -40.21
N THR A 37 12.62 -9.32 -39.80
CA THR A 37 14.02 -9.28 -39.33
C THR A 37 14.10 -8.65 -37.94
N PRO A 38 15.00 -9.13 -37.06
CA PRO A 38 15.26 -8.45 -35.80
C PRO A 38 15.81 -7.05 -36.07
N LEU A 39 15.35 -6.06 -35.30
CA LEU A 39 15.71 -4.66 -35.47
C LEU A 39 17.22 -4.45 -35.22
N GLY A 40 17.77 -5.09 -34.19
CA GLY A 40 19.21 -5.07 -33.87
C GLY A 40 19.82 -3.67 -34.03
N ASP A 41 20.94 -3.59 -34.76
CA ASP A 41 21.67 -2.34 -35.07
C ASP A 41 21.31 -1.73 -36.44
N LYS A 42 20.23 -2.17 -37.10
CA LYS A 42 19.86 -1.61 -38.42
C LYS A 42 19.30 -0.19 -38.28
N LEU A 43 20.11 0.79 -38.65
CA LEU A 43 19.76 2.22 -38.66
C LEU A 43 18.92 2.66 -39.88
N THR A 44 18.72 1.78 -40.87
CA THR A 44 17.97 2.10 -42.09
C THR A 44 16.82 1.12 -42.28
N VAL A 45 15.60 1.66 -42.24
CA VAL A 45 14.33 0.93 -42.38
C VAL A 45 13.65 1.41 -43.66
N ALA A 46 13.08 0.49 -44.45
CA ALA A 46 12.40 0.83 -45.70
C ALA A 46 11.07 1.56 -45.45
N ASP A 47 10.70 2.47 -46.35
CA ASP A 47 9.43 3.20 -46.27
C ASP A 47 8.24 2.24 -46.32
N GLY A 48 7.37 2.31 -45.30
CA GLY A 48 6.22 1.43 -45.14
C GLY A 48 6.42 0.24 -44.18
N SER A 49 7.58 0.10 -43.56
CA SER A 49 7.85 -1.00 -42.61
C SER A 49 7.09 -0.85 -41.29
N LEU A 50 6.78 -1.99 -40.66
CA LEU A 50 6.04 -2.06 -39.40
C LEU A 50 6.95 -2.55 -38.27
N PHE A 51 6.95 -1.85 -37.13
CA PHE A 51 7.67 -2.26 -35.94
C PHE A 51 6.79 -3.17 -35.07
N TYR A 52 7.29 -4.35 -34.78
CA TYR A 52 6.67 -5.35 -33.92
C TYR A 52 7.57 -5.66 -32.74
N ALA A 53 7.02 -5.71 -31.54
CA ALA A 53 7.75 -6.11 -30.36
C ALA A 53 7.13 -7.36 -29.74
N LEU A 54 7.95 -8.30 -29.29
CA LEU A 54 7.46 -9.53 -28.69
C LEU A 54 6.89 -9.23 -27.28
N PRO A 55 5.74 -9.79 -26.90
CA PRO A 55 5.22 -9.62 -25.55
C PRO A 55 5.99 -10.54 -24.57
N GLN A 56 6.34 -9.99 -23.41
CA GLN A 56 6.80 -10.71 -22.24
C GLN A 56 5.71 -10.75 -21.18
N SER A 57 5.59 -11.89 -20.48
CA SER A 57 4.65 -12.04 -19.36
C SER A 57 5.24 -11.47 -18.07
N VAL A 58 4.59 -10.45 -17.52
CA VAL A 58 4.92 -9.84 -16.24
C VAL A 58 3.94 -10.30 -15.18
N ILE A 59 4.45 -10.75 -14.04
CA ILE A 59 3.64 -11.18 -12.90
C ILE A 59 3.73 -10.09 -11.83
N LYS A 60 2.60 -9.43 -11.56
CA LYS A 60 2.45 -8.45 -10.50
C LYS A 60 1.91 -9.12 -9.24
N VAL A 61 2.72 -9.19 -8.21
CA VAL A 61 2.35 -9.74 -6.90
C VAL A 61 2.13 -8.58 -5.93
N THR A 62 0.88 -8.39 -5.50
CA THR A 62 0.52 -7.43 -4.46
C THR A 62 0.22 -8.19 -3.17
N VAL A 63 0.96 -7.90 -2.10
CA VAL A 63 0.77 -8.56 -0.80
C VAL A 63 0.32 -7.53 0.24
N GLU A 64 -0.81 -7.81 0.88
CA GLU A 64 -1.35 -7.04 1.99
C GLU A 64 -0.95 -7.73 3.29
N PHE A 65 -0.24 -7.02 4.17
CA PHE A 65 0.19 -7.51 5.47
C PHE A 65 -0.46 -6.69 6.59
N GLU A 66 -0.86 -7.38 7.65
CA GLU A 66 -1.25 -6.77 8.92
C GLU A 66 -0.06 -6.88 9.89
N ARG A 67 0.37 -5.74 10.41
CA ARG A 67 1.36 -5.63 11.48
C ARG A 67 0.63 -5.39 12.79
N SER A 68 0.72 -6.32 13.73
CA SER A 68 0.23 -6.14 15.09
C SER A 68 1.42 -5.98 16.05
N VAL A 69 1.46 -4.86 16.76
CA VAL A 69 2.48 -4.55 17.76
C VAL A 69 1.80 -4.45 19.13
N GLU A 70 2.10 -5.40 19.99
CA GLU A 70 1.68 -5.42 21.39
C GLU A 70 2.77 -4.75 22.23
N VAL A 71 2.49 -3.58 22.83
CA VAL A 71 3.44 -2.84 23.68
C VAL A 71 2.99 -2.91 25.14
N PRO A 72 3.88 -3.28 26.08
CA PRO A 72 3.53 -3.32 27.49
C PRO A 72 3.33 -1.91 28.05
N GLY A 73 2.26 -1.73 28.82
CA GLY A 73 2.03 -0.49 29.55
C GLY A 73 3.05 -0.25 30.68
N PRO A 74 3.21 0.99 31.16
CA PRO A 74 4.19 1.36 32.18
C PRO A 74 4.01 0.62 33.51
N TYR A 75 2.78 0.19 33.83
CA TYR A 75 2.46 -0.55 35.05
C TYR A 75 2.08 -2.02 34.81
N ALA A 76 2.33 -2.57 33.60
CA ALA A 76 1.94 -3.93 33.23
C ALA A 76 2.44 -5.01 34.21
N LYS A 77 3.62 -4.81 34.81
CA LYS A 77 4.22 -5.74 35.78
C LYS A 77 3.41 -5.85 37.09
N TYR A 78 2.67 -4.80 37.46
CA TYR A 78 1.96 -4.73 38.74
C TYR A 78 0.49 -5.15 38.61
N ALA A 79 -0.04 -5.29 37.40
CA ALA A 79 -1.44 -5.61 37.16
C ALA A 79 -1.89 -6.92 37.81
N GLY A 80 -1.01 -7.93 37.86
CA GLY A 80 -1.30 -9.20 38.52
C GLY A 80 -1.41 -9.10 40.04
N GLU A 81 -0.52 -8.34 40.68
CA GLU A 81 -0.49 -8.18 42.14
C GLU A 81 -1.59 -7.23 42.63
N MET A 82 -1.78 -6.11 41.92
CA MET A 82 -2.68 -5.03 42.37
C MET A 82 -4.12 -5.21 41.91
N LEU A 83 -4.34 -5.77 40.71
CA LEU A 83 -5.67 -5.91 40.11
C LEU A 83 -6.11 -7.36 39.92
N GLY A 84 -5.23 -8.33 40.14
CA GLY A 84 -5.51 -9.75 39.91
C GLY A 84 -5.61 -10.13 38.42
N ILE A 85 -5.20 -9.24 37.51
CA ILE A 85 -5.31 -9.45 36.06
C ILE A 85 -4.05 -10.18 35.57
N LYS A 86 -4.24 -11.36 34.95
CA LYS A 86 -3.14 -12.20 34.45
C LYS A 86 -2.90 -12.07 32.94
N ASP A 87 -3.92 -11.65 32.21
CA ASP A 87 -3.87 -11.50 30.75
C ASP A 87 -3.40 -10.09 30.38
N VAL A 88 -2.12 -9.82 30.60
CA VAL A 88 -1.49 -8.51 30.36
C VAL A 88 -0.25 -8.68 29.50
N ILE A 89 -0.08 -7.77 28.55
CA ILE A 89 1.12 -7.71 27.70
C ILE A 89 2.30 -7.27 28.59
N THR A 90 3.22 -8.20 28.87
CA THR A 90 4.43 -7.92 29.67
C THR A 90 5.68 -7.72 28.81
N VAL A 91 5.66 -8.17 27.56
CA VAL A 91 6.80 -8.12 26.63
C VAL A 91 6.32 -7.56 25.31
N GLU A 92 7.11 -6.67 24.70
CA GLU A 92 6.83 -6.16 23.36
C GLU A 92 6.82 -7.33 22.37
N LYS A 93 5.71 -7.52 21.67
CA LYS A 93 5.56 -8.58 20.69
C LYS A 93 5.09 -7.99 19.37
N GLU A 94 5.82 -8.31 18.32
CA GLU A 94 5.46 -7.94 16.97
C GLU A 94 5.06 -9.19 16.20
N SER A 95 3.89 -9.16 15.57
CA SER A 95 3.41 -10.24 14.72
C SER A 95 2.97 -9.69 13.38
N TRP A 96 3.27 -10.45 12.33
CA TRP A 96 2.95 -10.12 10.96
C TRP A 96 2.02 -11.20 10.43
N ARG A 97 0.88 -10.79 9.89
CA ARG A 97 -0.08 -11.69 9.28
C ARG A 97 -0.30 -11.28 7.84
N ILE A 98 -0.13 -12.23 6.93
CA ILE A 98 -0.46 -12.00 5.53
C ILE A 98 -2.00 -12.04 5.43
N LEU A 99 -2.59 -10.94 4.99
CA LEU A 99 -4.04 -10.84 4.77
C LEU A 99 -4.39 -11.40 3.41
N THR A 100 -3.74 -10.85 2.38
CA THR A 100 -4.11 -11.13 0.99
C THR A 100 -2.86 -11.16 0.13
N VAL A 101 -2.80 -12.14 -0.77
CA VAL A 101 -1.84 -12.17 -1.88
C VAL A 101 -2.65 -12.10 -3.17
N LYS A 102 -2.54 -10.99 -3.91
CA LYS A 102 -3.13 -10.81 -5.23
C LYS A 102 -2.04 -10.98 -6.28
N ILE A 103 -2.25 -11.92 -7.19
CA ILE A 103 -1.34 -12.20 -8.29
C ILE A 103 -2.08 -11.84 -9.58
N GLU A 104 -1.54 -10.87 -10.31
CA GLU A 104 -2.05 -10.42 -11.60
C GLU A 104 -0.98 -10.74 -12.65
N THR A 105 -1.38 -11.32 -13.77
CA THR A 105 -0.48 -11.52 -14.92
C THR A 105 -0.86 -10.53 -15.99
N SER A 106 0.12 -9.79 -16.49
CA SER A 106 -0.04 -8.83 -17.59
C SER A 106 1.04 -9.05 -18.63
N GLU A 107 0.71 -8.79 -19.89
CA GLU A 107 1.70 -8.80 -20.98
C GLU A 107 2.25 -7.38 -21.17
N GLU A 108 3.57 -7.27 -21.24
CA GLU A 108 4.28 -6.02 -21.53
C GLU A 108 5.23 -6.26 -22.71
N ILE A 109 5.64 -5.20 -23.39
CA ILE A 109 6.59 -5.29 -24.48
C ILE A 109 7.97 -5.69 -23.93
N ASP A 110 8.66 -6.63 -24.58
CA ASP A 110 10.06 -6.95 -24.30
C ASP A 110 10.99 -5.93 -24.99
N PRO A 111 11.76 -5.12 -24.23
CA PRO A 111 12.72 -4.17 -24.81
C PRO A 111 13.89 -4.83 -25.55
N SER A 112 14.09 -6.14 -25.37
CA SER A 112 15.21 -6.89 -25.96
C SER A 112 14.88 -7.42 -27.36
N GLU A 113 13.59 -7.56 -27.69
CA GLU A 113 13.09 -8.34 -28.82
C GLU A 113 12.19 -7.48 -29.72
N TYR A 114 12.81 -6.62 -30.52
CA TYR A 114 12.17 -5.82 -31.55
C TYR A 114 12.39 -6.39 -32.95
N TYR A 115 11.34 -6.39 -33.76
CA TYR A 115 11.32 -6.91 -35.12
C TYR A 115 10.75 -5.87 -36.09
N VAL A 116 11.33 -5.83 -37.28
CA VAL A 116 10.85 -5.03 -38.41
C VAL A 116 10.21 -5.99 -39.41
N ILE A 117 8.96 -5.69 -39.77
CA ILE A 117 8.23 -6.39 -40.82
C ILE A 117 8.30 -5.52 -42.07
N GLU A 118 9.04 -6.00 -43.08
CA GLU A 118 9.17 -5.36 -44.38
C GLU A 118 8.29 -6.12 -45.39
N SER A 119 7.55 -5.37 -46.21
CA SER A 119 6.72 -5.93 -47.29
C SER A 119 6.84 -5.06 -48.51
N ASN A 120 7.05 -5.69 -49.66
CA ASN A 120 7.08 -5.01 -50.96
C ASN A 120 5.67 -4.68 -51.51
N SER A 121 4.63 -4.92 -50.71
CA SER A 121 3.23 -4.75 -51.10
C SER A 121 2.37 -4.28 -49.91
N LEU A 122 1.16 -3.78 -50.21
CA LEU A 122 0.21 -3.32 -49.20
C LEU A 122 -0.05 -4.40 -48.13
N PHE A 123 0.26 -4.05 -46.89
CA PHE A 123 0.06 -4.88 -45.71
C PHE A 123 -1.41 -5.23 -45.51
N GLN A 124 -1.78 -6.50 -45.77
CA GLN A 124 -3.09 -7.03 -45.39
C GLN A 124 -3.02 -7.66 -43.99
N THR A 125 -2.75 -6.85 -42.97
CA THR A 125 -2.71 -7.32 -41.56
C THR A 125 -3.79 -6.65 -40.73
N ASN A 126 -4.20 -7.32 -39.65
CA ASN A 126 -5.11 -6.75 -38.66
C ASN A 126 -4.35 -5.82 -37.71
N ALA A 127 -3.77 -4.75 -38.27
CA ALA A 127 -2.92 -3.79 -37.57
C ALA A 127 -3.64 -3.16 -36.36
N LEU A 128 -4.97 -3.05 -36.40
CA LEU A 128 -5.76 -2.52 -35.29
C LEU A 128 -5.85 -3.48 -34.11
N THR A 129 -5.98 -4.79 -34.33
CA THR A 129 -5.95 -5.80 -33.26
C THR A 129 -4.55 -5.93 -32.68
N LEU A 130 -3.52 -5.92 -33.52
CA LEU A 130 -2.11 -5.94 -33.11
C LEU A 130 -1.73 -4.67 -32.32
N LYS A 131 -2.26 -3.50 -32.70
CA LYS A 131 -2.13 -2.24 -31.94
C LYS A 131 -2.85 -2.29 -30.60
N ARG A 132 -4.07 -2.83 -30.53
CA ARG A 132 -4.80 -2.99 -29.25
C ARG A 132 -4.10 -3.94 -28.28
N ALA A 133 -3.38 -4.93 -28.81
CA ALA A 133 -2.53 -5.83 -28.03
C ALA A 133 -1.17 -5.20 -27.63
N GLY A 134 -0.88 -3.96 -28.03
CA GLY A 134 0.39 -3.28 -27.73
C GLY A 134 1.60 -3.80 -28.51
N LEU A 135 1.39 -4.69 -29.47
CA LEU A 135 2.45 -5.39 -30.20
C LEU A 135 3.05 -4.57 -31.36
N ILE A 136 2.32 -3.56 -31.82
CA ILE A 136 2.79 -2.57 -32.79
C ILE A 136 3.01 -1.26 -32.05
N LEU A 137 4.22 -0.72 -32.15
CA LEU A 137 4.55 0.59 -31.62
C LEU A 137 4.01 1.68 -32.55
N ASP A 138 3.23 2.61 -32.01
CA ASP A 138 2.90 3.85 -32.70
C ASP A 138 4.14 4.77 -32.65
N LEU A 139 4.41 5.52 -33.73
CA LEU A 139 5.57 6.43 -33.80
C LEU A 139 5.44 7.63 -32.84
N ASN A 140 4.36 7.69 -32.05
CA ASN A 140 4.12 8.72 -31.06
C ASN A 140 4.50 8.22 -29.64
N PRO A 141 5.63 8.68 -29.08
CA PRO A 141 6.15 8.19 -27.80
C PRO A 141 5.31 8.58 -26.58
N ILE A 142 4.37 9.51 -26.72
CA ILE A 142 3.61 10.10 -25.60
C ILE A 142 2.68 9.08 -24.91
N VAL A 143 2.35 7.96 -25.56
CA VAL A 143 1.45 6.93 -25.00
C VAL A 143 2.18 5.94 -24.08
N TYR A 144 3.51 5.92 -24.09
CA TYR A 144 4.32 4.93 -23.36
C TYR A 144 4.95 5.46 -22.07
N GLU A 145 4.75 6.73 -21.73
CA GLU A 145 5.06 7.25 -20.40
C GLU A 145 4.03 6.71 -19.39
N ARG A 146 4.18 5.44 -18.98
CA ARG A 146 3.47 4.97 -17.79
C ARG A 146 4.04 5.66 -16.57
N ASP A 147 3.13 6.10 -15.71
CA ASP A 147 3.41 6.59 -14.37
C ASP A 147 4.46 5.71 -13.68
N ASN A 148 5.67 6.26 -13.54
CA ASN A 148 6.68 5.79 -12.59
C ASN A 148 6.20 6.10 -11.16
N ASN A 149 4.98 5.68 -10.83
CA ASN A 149 4.54 5.60 -9.45
C ASN A 149 5.27 4.42 -8.85
N ALA A 150 6.52 4.67 -8.47
CA ALA A 150 7.22 3.92 -7.45
C ALA A 150 6.20 3.66 -6.35
N PHE A 151 5.89 2.38 -6.12
CA PHE A 151 5.03 1.97 -5.03
C PHE A 151 5.56 2.68 -3.80
N PRO A 152 4.77 3.54 -3.13
CA PRO A 152 5.19 4.10 -1.88
C PRO A 152 5.30 2.92 -0.94
N VAL A 153 6.52 2.42 -0.75
CA VAL A 153 6.89 1.63 0.41
C VAL A 153 6.83 2.64 1.54
N SER A 154 5.61 2.89 2.01
CA SER A 154 5.35 3.60 3.25
C SER A 154 5.82 2.64 4.33
N GLY A 155 7.14 2.64 4.54
CA GLY A 155 7.79 1.88 5.59
C GLY A 155 7.15 2.33 6.89
N GLY A 156 6.37 1.43 7.48
CA GLY A 156 5.64 1.68 8.71
C GLY A 156 6.58 2.12 9.81
N GLY A 157 6.72 3.43 9.97
CA GLY A 157 7.28 4.03 11.15
C GLY A 157 6.54 3.44 12.35
N LYS A 158 7.28 3.00 13.36
CA LYS A 158 6.65 2.53 14.60
C LYS A 158 5.75 3.68 15.08
N PRO A 159 4.44 3.47 15.27
CA PRO A 159 3.65 4.47 15.98
C PRO A 159 4.30 4.64 17.34
N GLU A 160 4.75 5.86 17.64
CA GLU A 160 5.29 6.18 18.96
C GLU A 160 4.10 6.21 19.91
N ILE A 161 3.86 5.10 20.60
CA ILE A 161 2.80 4.98 21.60
C ILE A 161 3.30 5.73 22.84
N SER A 162 2.78 6.95 23.02
CA SER A 162 3.06 7.78 24.18
C SER A 162 1.88 7.72 25.15
N TYR A 163 2.16 7.37 26.40
CA TYR A 163 1.17 7.40 27.48
C TYR A 163 1.14 8.82 28.06
N THR A 164 0.23 9.67 27.59
CA THR A 164 0.10 11.07 28.04
C THR A 164 -0.56 11.22 29.40
N ASP A 165 -1.38 10.25 29.80
CA ASP A 165 -2.10 10.28 31.06
C ASP A 165 -1.73 9.03 31.89
N LEU A 166 -1.03 9.24 33.00
CA LEU A 166 -0.74 8.19 34.00
C LEU A 166 -1.52 8.45 35.30
N GLY A 167 -2.51 9.34 35.26
CA GLY A 167 -3.40 9.66 36.37
C GLY A 167 -3.58 11.16 36.60
N SER A 168 -4.68 11.49 37.29
CA SER A 168 -5.04 12.86 37.71
C SER A 168 -4.24 13.37 38.92
N ASP A 169 -3.56 12.47 39.63
CA ASP A 169 -2.85 12.74 40.87
C ASP A 169 -1.42 13.28 40.64
N SER A 170 -0.89 14.02 41.63
CA SER A 170 0.47 14.55 41.57
C SER A 170 1.54 13.44 41.68
N TYR A 171 2.57 13.50 40.82
CA TYR A 171 3.71 12.56 40.81
C TYR A 171 4.74 12.74 41.94
N PHE A 172 4.47 13.62 42.91
CA PHE A 172 5.39 13.89 44.03
C PHE A 172 4.66 13.87 45.38
N THR A 173 5.42 13.56 46.42
CA THR A 173 5.00 13.69 47.82
C THR A 173 5.91 14.68 48.54
N SER A 174 5.33 15.54 49.39
CA SER A 174 6.11 16.44 50.24
C SER A 174 6.62 15.66 51.44
N ARG A 175 7.95 15.60 51.61
CA ARG A 175 8.60 15.02 52.79
C ARG A 175 9.31 16.12 53.55
N SER A 176 8.98 16.28 54.83
CA SER A 176 9.68 17.19 55.72
C SER A 176 11.02 16.59 56.11
N ASP A 177 12.09 17.34 55.88
CA ASP A 177 13.46 16.99 56.23
C ASP A 177 14.02 18.06 57.18
N THR A 178 14.88 17.66 58.11
CA THR A 178 15.52 18.59 59.05
C THR A 178 16.77 19.18 58.42
N ALA A 179 16.73 20.46 58.08
CA ALA A 179 17.90 21.21 57.64
C ALA A 179 18.48 22.02 58.82
N TYR A 180 19.75 22.37 58.74
CA TYR A 180 20.42 23.17 59.77
C TYR A 180 20.85 24.51 59.20
N ARG A 181 20.44 25.59 59.86
CA ARG A 181 20.88 26.95 59.52
C ARG A 181 21.96 27.37 60.51
N LEU A 182 23.15 27.71 60.00
CA LEU A 182 24.18 28.36 60.82
C LEU A 182 23.80 29.82 61.02
N VAL A 183 23.68 30.24 62.27
CA VAL A 183 23.48 31.63 62.65
C VAL A 183 24.69 32.08 63.47
N LYS A 184 25.30 33.20 63.08
CA LYS A 184 26.34 33.85 63.88
C LYS A 184 25.66 34.68 64.97
N LEU A 185 25.97 34.38 66.22
CA LEU A 185 25.52 35.14 67.38
C LEU A 185 26.79 35.61 68.13
N ASP A 186 27.04 36.92 68.08
CA ASP A 186 28.19 37.62 68.65
C ASP A 186 29.57 37.08 68.23
N THR A 187 30.05 36.04 68.92
CA THR A 187 31.37 35.40 68.72
C THR A 187 31.31 33.91 68.37
N ALA A 188 30.12 33.30 68.34
CA ALA A 188 29.95 31.87 68.08
C ALA A 188 28.98 31.59 66.92
N PHE A 189 29.14 30.41 66.28
CA PHE A 189 28.22 29.90 65.27
C PHE A 189 27.33 28.81 65.89
N ILE A 190 26.01 29.01 65.84
CA ILE A 190 25.02 28.07 66.38
C ILE A 190 24.25 27.43 65.21
N ARG A 191 24.04 26.10 65.27
CA ARG A 191 23.23 25.34 64.31
C ARG A 191 21.80 25.25 64.82
N ILE A 192 20.87 25.89 64.11
CA ILE A 192 19.44 25.82 64.43
C ILE A 192 18.76 24.86 63.45
N PRO A 193 18.16 23.75 63.93
CA PRO A 193 17.38 22.86 63.06
C PRO A 193 16.10 23.57 62.63
N TYR A 194 15.75 23.46 61.36
CA TYR A 194 14.48 23.92 60.80
C TYR A 194 13.94 22.88 59.83
N LEU A 195 12.62 22.74 59.79
CA LEU A 195 11.95 21.81 58.88
C LEU A 195 11.88 22.43 57.49
N VAL A 196 12.31 21.66 56.49
CA VAL A 196 12.20 22.03 55.07
C VAL A 196 11.36 20.97 54.39
N GLU A 197 10.32 21.41 53.69
CA GLU A 197 9.56 20.53 52.81
C GLU A 197 10.32 20.36 51.50
N LYS A 198 10.65 19.11 51.17
CA LYS A 198 11.20 18.75 49.86
C LYS A 198 10.20 17.88 49.13
N LYS A 199 9.96 18.21 47.86
CA LYS A 199 9.16 17.36 46.96
C LYS A 199 10.01 16.17 46.53
N ARG A 200 9.52 14.96 46.81
CA ARG A 200 10.14 13.71 46.38
C ARG A 200 9.23 13.05 45.34
N LEU A 201 9.78 12.67 44.19
CA LEU A 201 9.06 11.89 43.19
C LEU A 201 8.62 10.54 43.76
N LEU A 202 7.44 10.08 43.34
CA LEU A 202 6.94 8.75 43.69
C LEU A 202 7.74 7.67 42.96
N THR A 203 7.90 6.51 43.59
CA THR A 203 8.46 5.34 42.92
C THR A 203 7.43 4.73 41.96
N GLN A 204 7.88 3.94 40.99
CA GLN A 204 6.98 3.29 40.04
C GLN A 204 5.95 2.38 40.76
N ASP A 205 6.37 1.69 41.83
CA ASP A 205 5.47 0.88 42.66
C ASP A 205 4.36 1.74 43.29
N GLN A 206 4.72 2.91 43.85
CA GLN A 206 3.75 3.83 44.47
C GLN A 206 2.81 4.47 43.44
N LEU A 207 3.30 4.71 42.22
CA LEU A 207 2.49 5.21 41.11
C LEU A 207 1.51 4.13 40.63
N ALA A 208 1.97 2.88 40.52
CA ALA A 208 1.14 1.74 40.16
C ALA A 208 0.05 1.49 41.22
N GLU A 209 0.40 1.53 42.51
CA GLU A 209 -0.55 1.37 43.63
C GLU A 209 -1.64 2.44 43.57
N ARG A 210 -1.24 3.69 43.33
CA ARG A 210 -2.16 4.81 43.18
C ARG A 210 -3.07 4.65 41.97
N ALA A 211 -2.53 4.30 40.80
CA ALA A 211 -3.32 4.05 39.60
C ALA A 211 -4.33 2.91 39.81
N ALA A 212 -3.90 1.82 40.45
CA ALA A 212 -4.77 0.72 40.81
C ALA A 212 -5.88 1.14 41.78
N LYS A 213 -5.56 1.96 42.79
CA LYS A 213 -6.55 2.52 43.72
C LYS A 213 -7.60 3.35 42.99
N THR A 214 -7.18 4.26 42.11
CA THR A 214 -8.09 5.07 41.30
C THR A 214 -8.99 4.20 40.42
N LEU A 215 -8.45 3.15 39.79
CA LEU A 215 -9.25 2.22 39.00
C LEU A 215 -10.30 1.49 39.85
N LEU A 216 -9.94 1.07 41.06
CA LEU A 216 -10.86 0.43 42.00
C LEU A 216 -11.96 1.40 42.47
N GLU A 217 -11.61 2.67 42.73
CA GLU A 217 -12.57 3.73 43.06
C GLU A 217 -13.57 3.97 41.90
N LEU A 218 -13.12 3.96 40.65
CA LEU A 218 -14.00 4.06 39.48
C LEU A 218 -14.97 2.88 39.38
N ARG A 219 -14.51 1.65 39.66
CA ARG A 219 -15.34 0.44 39.67
C ARG A 219 -16.36 0.46 40.80
N GLU A 220 -15.95 0.89 41.99
CA GLU A 220 -16.85 1.07 43.13
C GLU A 220 -17.90 2.13 42.82
N GLY A 221 -17.49 3.28 42.25
CA GLY A 221 -18.40 4.33 41.78
C GLY A 221 -19.44 3.83 40.78
N LYS A 222 -19.00 3.06 39.79
CA LYS A 222 -19.89 2.39 38.82
C LYS A 222 -20.86 1.44 39.51
N GLN A 223 -20.38 0.63 40.44
CA GLN A 223 -21.24 -0.30 41.19
C GLN A 223 -22.31 0.45 42.00
N MET A 224 -21.93 1.51 42.72
CA MET A 224 -22.87 2.34 43.50
C MET A 224 -23.96 3.00 42.65
N ILE A 225 -23.61 3.42 41.44
CA ILE A 225 -24.59 3.94 40.46
C ILE A 225 -25.53 2.82 40.03
N LEU A 226 -24.99 1.66 39.63
CA LEU A 226 -25.79 0.52 39.17
C LEU A 226 -26.71 -0.06 40.25
N THR A 227 -26.29 -0.06 41.53
CA THR A 227 -27.11 -0.53 42.66
C THR A 227 -28.14 0.50 43.13
N GLY A 228 -28.06 1.75 42.64
CA GLY A 228 -28.94 2.84 43.05
C GLY A 228 -28.65 3.38 44.45
N GLU A 229 -27.51 3.03 45.05
CA GLU A 229 -27.08 3.54 46.37
C GLU A 229 -26.50 4.97 46.28
N ALA A 230 -26.09 5.38 45.08
CA ALA A 230 -25.58 6.71 44.82
C ALA A 230 -26.72 7.77 44.83
N ASN A 231 -26.93 8.40 45.98
CA ASN A 231 -27.92 9.47 46.16
C ASN A 231 -27.48 10.84 45.62
N VAL A 232 -26.17 11.04 45.37
CA VAL A 232 -25.57 12.35 45.01
C VAL A 232 -25.23 12.44 43.52
N TYR A 233 -25.09 11.31 42.83
CA TYR A 233 -24.69 11.28 41.43
C TYR A 233 -25.91 11.24 40.50
N PRO A 234 -25.86 11.92 39.34
CA PRO A 234 -26.87 11.74 38.32
C PRO A 234 -26.87 10.28 37.86
N GLN A 235 -27.97 9.57 38.13
CA GLN A 235 -28.24 8.18 37.72
C GLN A 235 -28.55 8.12 36.21
N SER A 236 -27.65 8.65 35.38
CA SER A 236 -27.82 8.75 33.93
C SER A 236 -26.86 7.80 33.20
N SER A 237 -27.27 7.34 32.02
CA SER A 237 -26.42 6.49 31.16
C SER A 237 -25.11 7.19 30.79
N ALA A 238 -25.14 8.51 30.59
CA ALA A 238 -23.96 9.30 30.25
C ALA A 238 -22.86 9.22 31.32
N ALA A 239 -23.21 9.16 32.60
CA ALA A 239 -22.22 9.02 33.68
C ALA A 239 -21.52 7.65 33.62
N ILE A 240 -22.27 6.60 33.30
CA ILE A 240 -21.72 5.23 33.17
C ILE A 240 -20.80 5.14 31.96
N ASP A 241 -21.19 5.73 30.83
CA ASP A 241 -20.38 5.75 29.61
C ASP A 241 -19.05 6.48 29.84
N GLU A 242 -19.08 7.60 30.58
CA GLU A 242 -17.89 8.37 30.94
C GLU A 242 -16.98 7.61 31.91
N ILE A 243 -17.54 6.92 32.91
CA ILE A 243 -16.76 6.06 33.80
C ILE A 243 -16.10 4.91 33.03
N ASN A 244 -16.82 4.29 32.08
CA ASN A 244 -16.26 3.24 31.22
C ASN A 244 -15.14 3.79 30.33
N ARG A 245 -15.26 5.03 29.83
CA ARG A 245 -14.21 5.72 29.07
C ARG A 245 -12.96 5.91 29.92
N MET A 246 -13.11 6.47 31.12
CA MET A 246 -11.99 6.65 32.05
C MET A 246 -11.37 5.30 32.44
N GLU A 247 -12.17 4.28 32.78
CA GLU A 247 -11.66 2.94 33.10
C GLU A 247 -10.79 2.37 31.97
N LYS A 248 -11.21 2.58 30.72
CA LYS A 248 -10.47 2.14 29.54
C LYS A 248 -9.18 2.93 29.29
N GLU A 249 -9.12 4.20 29.68
CA GLU A 249 -7.89 5.00 29.55
C GLU A 249 -6.78 4.51 30.52
N TYR A 250 -7.15 3.88 31.64
CA TYR A 250 -6.20 3.31 32.60
C TYR A 250 -5.74 1.87 32.29
N LEU A 251 -6.35 1.18 31.32
CA LEU A 251 -6.06 -0.22 30.94
C LEU A 251 -5.33 -0.32 29.61
#